data_AF-R7Y3E8-F1
#
_entry.id   AF-R7Y3E8-F1
#
_cell.length_a   1.000
_cell.length_b   1.000
_cell.length_c   1.000
_cell.angle_alpha   90.00
_cell.angle_beta   90.00
_cell.angle_gamma   90.00
#
_symmetry.space_group_name_H-M   'P 1'
#
loop_
_entity.id
_entity.type
_entity.pdbx_description
1 polymer ?
#
loop_
_entity_poly.entity_id
_entity_poly.type
_entity_poly.pdbx_seq_one_letter_code
_entity_poly.pdbx_strand_id
1 'polypeptide(L)'
;MSLMSVTAALTMSMACAAATPTGAPVDGASPVGGTPGSVVDAPAPGPAPSVRMPVDRRVSAVDFVDVRTAVPDAVLDLRYATADNFVGERLYPPNARCLVHESMMPGLRTAARMLRAGGEVLVFWDCYRPHSVQQRMFEKVPDPAWVARPGPYSTSHEAGRSVDVTLAARRPNCPPQRVVGDHCRLDMGTDFDSFTPRATAYATDGVAAPARAARARLRDAMAAGGLTVYAGEWWHFDGPGADVRRPVIDVPVA
;
A
#
# COMPACT_ATOMS: atom_id res chain seq x y z
N MET A 1 43.17 -32.57 6.36
CA MET A 1 44.46 -32.03 5.86
C MET A 1 44.54 -32.26 4.37
N SER A 2 45.14 -31.29 3.67
CA SER A 2 45.39 -31.18 2.22
C SER A 2 44.24 -30.70 1.32
N LEU A 3 44.32 -29.41 1.00
CA LEU A 3 43.75 -28.75 -0.18
C LEU A 3 44.52 -29.17 -1.44
N MET A 4 43.86 -29.11 -2.61
CA MET A 4 44.47 -28.47 -3.79
C MET A 4 43.43 -28.10 -4.85
N SER A 5 43.48 -26.84 -5.25
CA SER A 5 42.70 -26.14 -6.28
C SER A 5 43.08 -26.57 -7.71
N VAL A 6 42.14 -26.41 -8.65
CA VAL A 6 42.46 -26.05 -10.05
C VAL A 6 41.44 -25.04 -10.58
N THR A 7 41.91 -23.83 -10.82
CA THR A 7 41.29 -22.76 -11.62
C THR A 7 41.70 -22.90 -13.08
N ALA A 8 40.78 -22.65 -14.02
CA ALA A 8 41.12 -22.36 -15.41
C ALA A 8 40.27 -21.19 -15.91
N ALA A 9 40.94 -20.09 -16.26
CA ALA A 9 40.41 -18.93 -16.95
C ALA A 9 40.64 -19.10 -18.46
N LEU A 10 39.71 -18.60 -19.29
CA LEU A 10 39.92 -18.44 -20.72
C LEU A 10 39.49 -17.03 -21.15
N THR A 11 40.45 -16.28 -21.68
CA THR A 11 40.33 -14.96 -22.30
C THR A 11 40.53 -15.07 -23.82
N MET A 12 40.40 -13.93 -24.53
CA MET A 12 40.64 -13.63 -25.96
C MET A 12 39.43 -13.78 -26.91
N SER A 13 39.21 -12.92 -27.90
CA SER A 13 39.84 -11.63 -28.29
C SER A 13 38.91 -10.89 -29.25
N MET A 14 39.12 -9.58 -29.36
CA MET A 14 38.46 -8.60 -30.22
C MET A 14 39.25 -8.46 -31.55
N ALA A 15 38.59 -8.30 -32.69
CA ALA A 15 39.23 -7.85 -33.93
C ALA A 15 38.26 -7.04 -34.82
N CYS A 16 38.63 -5.77 -35.06
CA CYS A 16 38.11 -4.90 -36.11
C CYS A 16 38.85 -5.17 -37.43
N ALA A 17 38.17 -4.98 -38.56
CA ALA A 17 38.82 -4.61 -39.81
C ALA A 17 37.88 -3.76 -40.68
N ALA A 18 38.39 -2.61 -41.14
CA ALA A 18 37.76 -1.69 -42.06
C ALA A 18 38.36 -1.85 -43.47
N ALA A 19 37.58 -1.60 -44.51
CA ALA A 19 38.08 -1.21 -45.84
C ALA A 19 37.01 -0.47 -46.66
N THR A 20 37.42 0.65 -47.24
CA THR A 20 36.80 1.48 -48.30
C THR A 20 37.86 1.65 -49.43
N PRO A 21 37.70 2.43 -50.53
CA PRO A 21 36.54 3.00 -51.26
C PRO A 21 36.65 2.84 -52.81
N THR A 22 35.72 3.43 -53.59
CA THR A 22 35.84 4.13 -54.92
C THR A 22 34.47 4.08 -55.62
N GLY A 23 33.88 5.06 -56.33
CA GLY A 23 34.17 6.44 -56.75
C GLY A 23 32.89 7.00 -57.44
N ALA A 24 32.74 8.33 -57.48
CA ALA A 24 31.55 9.12 -57.90
C ALA A 24 31.45 9.37 -59.43
N PRO A 25 30.70 10.37 -60.00
CA PRO A 25 29.54 11.19 -59.57
C PRO A 25 28.41 11.30 -60.66
N VAL A 26 27.26 11.98 -60.38
CA VAL A 26 26.78 13.22 -61.05
C VAL A 26 25.32 13.60 -60.70
N ASP A 27 25.16 14.87 -60.29
CA ASP A 27 24.11 15.89 -60.53
C ASP A 27 22.61 15.62 -60.37
N GLY A 28 21.95 16.53 -59.62
CA GLY A 28 20.56 16.92 -59.93
C GLY A 28 19.69 17.38 -58.76
N ALA A 29 19.64 18.70 -58.54
CA ALA A 29 18.50 19.51 -58.09
C ALA A 29 17.76 19.20 -56.76
N SER A 30 17.80 20.17 -55.85
CA SER A 30 16.80 20.33 -54.77
C SER A 30 15.40 20.59 -55.32
N PRO A 31 14.36 20.20 -54.56
CA PRO A 31 13.52 21.25 -53.97
C PRO A 31 13.22 21.04 -52.48
N VAL A 32 13.01 22.18 -51.84
CA VAL A 32 12.57 22.39 -50.46
C VAL A 32 11.13 21.89 -50.28
N GLY A 33 10.82 21.18 -49.19
CA GLY A 33 9.43 20.90 -48.84
C GLY A 33 9.19 19.95 -47.66
N GLY A 34 8.98 20.53 -46.46
CA GLY A 34 8.03 20.02 -45.45
C GLY A 34 8.43 18.82 -44.59
N THR A 35 8.92 19.09 -43.38
CA THR A 35 8.96 18.13 -42.27
C THR A 35 7.54 17.75 -41.85
N PRO A 36 7.18 16.47 -41.66
CA PRO A 36 5.93 16.10 -41.01
C PRO A 36 5.97 16.56 -39.56
N GLY A 37 5.01 17.41 -39.18
CA GLY A 37 4.84 17.88 -37.82
C GLY A 37 4.64 16.72 -36.86
N SER A 38 5.47 16.67 -35.83
CA SER A 38 5.27 15.85 -34.65
C SER A 38 3.95 16.27 -33.99
N VAL A 39 2.94 15.40 -34.07
CA VAL A 39 1.75 15.51 -33.23
C VAL A 39 2.19 15.25 -31.80
N VAL A 40 2.40 16.34 -31.06
CA VAL A 40 2.48 16.32 -29.60
C VAL A 40 1.11 15.91 -29.07
N ASP A 41 1.01 14.69 -28.56
CA ASP A 41 -0.15 14.23 -27.81
C ASP A 41 -0.42 15.22 -26.67
N ALA A 42 -1.64 15.76 -26.65
CA ALA A 42 -2.10 16.57 -25.54
C ALA A 42 -2.04 15.75 -24.24
N PRO A 43 -1.59 16.34 -23.12
CA PRO A 43 -1.56 15.63 -21.85
C PRO A 43 -2.97 15.18 -21.48
N ALA A 44 -3.10 13.90 -21.11
CA ALA A 44 -4.35 13.35 -20.62
C ALA A 44 -4.90 14.24 -19.48
N PRO A 45 -6.22 14.51 -19.44
CA PRO A 45 -6.80 15.34 -18.40
C PRO A 45 -6.47 14.77 -17.02
N GLY A 46 -5.93 15.63 -16.14
CA GLY A 46 -5.62 15.28 -14.76
C GLY A 46 -6.86 14.75 -14.02
N PRO A 47 -6.69 13.93 -12.97
CA PRO A 47 -7.82 13.39 -12.23
C PRO A 47 -8.71 14.52 -11.70
N ALA A 48 -10.03 14.38 -11.86
CA ALA A 48 -11.00 15.31 -11.32
C ALA A 48 -10.73 15.54 -9.82
N PRO A 49 -10.90 16.78 -9.31
CA PRO A 49 -10.70 17.06 -7.90
C PRO A 49 -11.64 16.18 -7.08
N SER A 50 -11.06 15.32 -6.25
CA SER A 50 -11.84 14.54 -5.29
C SER A 50 -12.52 15.52 -4.33
N VAL A 51 -13.84 15.45 -4.23
CA VAL A 51 -14.59 16.21 -3.23
C VAL A 51 -14.07 15.79 -1.86
N ARG A 52 -13.39 16.69 -1.14
CA ARG A 52 -12.91 16.44 0.23
C ARG A 52 -14.14 16.26 1.11
N MET A 53 -14.28 15.09 1.71
CA MET A 53 -15.38 14.84 2.62
C MET A 53 -15.17 15.71 3.88
N PRO A 54 -16.17 16.48 4.33
CA PRO A 54 -16.07 17.26 5.56
C PRO A 54 -15.72 16.36 6.75
N VAL A 55 -14.90 16.85 7.70
CA VAL A 55 -14.49 16.18 8.95
C VAL A 55 -14.58 17.18 10.11
N ASP A 56 -14.54 16.70 11.35
CA ASP A 56 -14.44 17.56 12.55
C ASP A 56 -13.24 18.52 12.43
N ARG A 57 -13.37 19.74 12.96
CA ARG A 57 -12.31 20.76 12.88
C ARG A 57 -10.99 20.29 13.52
N ARG A 58 -11.06 19.52 14.61
CA ARG A 58 -9.88 18.93 15.28
C ARG A 58 -9.16 17.95 14.39
N VAL A 59 -9.91 17.16 13.61
CA VAL A 59 -9.38 16.23 12.60
C VAL A 59 -8.70 17.01 11.47
N SER A 60 -9.35 18.05 10.95
CA SER A 60 -8.73 18.88 9.90
C SER A 60 -7.50 19.65 10.40
N ALA A 61 -7.42 19.99 11.69
CA ALA A 61 -6.30 20.73 12.27
C ALA A 61 -5.00 19.90 12.36
N VAL A 62 -5.10 18.59 12.17
CA VAL A 62 -3.95 17.66 12.09
C VAL A 62 -3.79 17.07 10.68
N ASP A 63 -4.35 17.76 9.68
CA ASP A 63 -4.27 17.43 8.25
C ASP A 63 -4.81 16.04 7.90
N PHE A 64 -5.75 15.54 8.71
CA PHE A 64 -6.43 14.29 8.42
C PHE A 64 -7.59 14.51 7.45
N VAL A 65 -7.82 13.48 6.64
CA VAL A 65 -8.91 13.38 5.67
C VAL A 65 -9.54 12.00 5.76
N ASP A 66 -10.79 11.90 5.33
CA ASP A 66 -11.40 10.60 5.07
C ASP A 66 -10.69 9.91 3.91
N VAL A 67 -10.36 8.62 4.08
CA VAL A 67 -9.70 7.82 3.05
C VAL A 67 -10.48 7.81 1.74
N ARG A 68 -11.81 7.92 1.78
CA ARG A 68 -12.65 7.97 0.58
C ARG A 68 -12.45 9.24 -0.25
N THR A 69 -11.79 10.26 0.31
CA THR A 69 -11.28 11.39 -0.47
C THR A 69 -10.20 10.92 -1.46
N ALA A 70 -9.36 9.95 -1.08
CA ALA A 70 -8.33 9.39 -1.94
C ALA A 70 -8.82 8.18 -2.74
N VAL A 71 -9.59 7.30 -2.11
CA VAL A 71 -10.05 6.03 -2.67
C VAL A 71 -11.57 5.96 -2.53
N PRO A 72 -12.35 6.54 -3.46
CA PRO A 72 -13.81 6.67 -3.31
C PRO A 72 -14.56 5.34 -3.15
N ASP A 73 -14.01 4.27 -3.71
CA ASP A 73 -14.50 2.90 -3.62
C ASP A 73 -13.91 2.10 -2.44
N ALA A 74 -13.22 2.77 -1.51
CA ALA A 74 -12.71 2.13 -0.30
C ALA A 74 -13.83 1.47 0.47
N VAL A 75 -13.67 0.15 0.66
CA VAL A 75 -14.54 -0.64 1.51
C VAL A 75 -14.05 -0.49 2.94
N LEU A 76 -14.94 -0.08 3.85
CA LEU A 76 -14.60 0.13 5.25
C LEU A 76 -15.15 -1.03 6.07
N ASP A 77 -14.26 -1.67 6.82
CA ASP A 77 -14.55 -2.79 7.73
C ASP A 77 -13.81 -2.52 9.04
N LEU A 78 -14.03 -1.34 9.63
CA LEU A 78 -13.22 -0.85 10.76
C LEU A 78 -13.38 -1.79 11.98
N ARG A 79 -12.42 -2.70 12.18
CA ARG A 79 -12.55 -3.82 13.13
C ARG A 79 -12.67 -3.32 14.57
N TYR A 80 -11.97 -2.23 14.89
CA TYR A 80 -12.03 -1.59 16.20
C TYR A 80 -13.34 -0.82 16.45
N ALA A 81 -14.21 -0.61 15.45
CA ALA A 81 -15.59 -0.13 15.65
C ALA A 81 -16.57 -1.26 16.03
N THR A 82 -16.09 -2.50 16.10
CA THR A 82 -16.85 -3.69 16.48
C THR A 82 -16.15 -4.41 17.63
N ALA A 83 -16.73 -5.50 18.15
CA ALA A 83 -16.05 -6.39 19.10
C ALA A 83 -15.23 -7.48 18.40
N ASP A 84 -15.23 -7.53 17.06
CA ASP A 84 -14.45 -8.48 16.26
C ASP A 84 -13.02 -7.97 16.07
N ASN A 85 -12.27 -7.96 17.17
CA ASN A 85 -10.86 -7.60 17.25
C ASN A 85 -10.21 -8.30 18.45
N PHE A 86 -8.87 -8.25 18.56
CA PHE A 86 -8.14 -8.98 19.60
C PHE A 86 -8.46 -8.56 21.04
N VAL A 87 -9.01 -7.35 21.26
CA VAL A 87 -9.43 -6.89 22.59
C VAL A 87 -10.82 -7.45 22.97
N GLY A 88 -11.65 -7.80 21.98
CA GLY A 88 -13.02 -8.27 22.20
C GLY A 88 -13.99 -7.16 22.65
N GLU A 89 -13.58 -5.90 22.54
CA GLU A 89 -14.37 -4.72 22.92
C GLU A 89 -14.43 -3.75 21.74
N ARG A 90 -15.52 -2.96 21.65
CA ARG A 90 -15.60 -1.86 20.70
C ARG A 90 -14.73 -0.70 21.21
N LEU A 91 -13.74 -0.29 20.43
CA LEU A 91 -12.79 0.79 20.77
C LEU A 91 -13.08 2.09 20.02
N TYR A 92 -13.71 2.01 18.84
CA TYR A 92 -14.17 3.16 18.05
C TYR A 92 -15.69 3.31 18.12
N PRO A 93 -16.25 4.52 17.96
CA PRO A 93 -17.69 4.72 17.87
C PRO A 93 -18.27 4.08 16.58
N PRO A 94 -19.57 3.72 16.54
CA PRO A 94 -20.19 3.09 15.36
C PRO A 94 -20.14 3.90 14.07
N ASN A 95 -20.04 5.22 14.18
CA ASN A 95 -19.91 6.15 13.06
C ASN A 95 -18.46 6.54 12.77
N ALA A 96 -17.48 5.77 13.27
CA ALA A 96 -16.07 6.01 12.99
C ALA A 96 -15.76 5.98 11.50
N ARG A 97 -14.75 6.76 11.13
CA ARG A 97 -14.27 6.96 9.78
C ARG A 97 -12.84 6.47 9.68
N CYS A 98 -12.47 6.00 8.49
CA CYS A 98 -11.06 5.75 8.20
C CYS A 98 -10.40 7.09 7.88
N LEU A 99 -9.77 7.68 8.89
CA LEU A 99 -9.03 8.94 8.74
C LEU A 99 -7.56 8.64 8.45
N VAL A 100 -6.96 9.37 7.52
CA VAL A 100 -5.53 9.30 7.20
C VAL A 100 -4.99 10.72 7.03
N HIS A 101 -3.71 10.91 7.30
CA HIS A 101 -3.02 12.15 6.96
C HIS A 101 -3.00 12.35 5.44
N GLU A 102 -3.19 13.58 4.96
CA GLU A 102 -3.31 13.87 3.52
C GLU A 102 -2.11 13.38 2.67
N SER A 103 -0.93 13.29 3.27
CA SER A 103 0.27 12.71 2.63
C SER A 103 0.11 11.26 2.18
N MET A 104 -0.85 10.52 2.74
CA MET A 104 -1.16 9.14 2.33
C MET A 104 -1.91 9.09 0.99
N MET A 105 -2.60 10.17 0.62
CA MET A 105 -3.57 10.17 -0.47
C MET A 105 -2.97 9.79 -1.84
N PRO A 106 -1.81 10.33 -2.27
CA PRO A 106 -1.24 9.97 -3.57
C PRO A 106 -0.87 8.48 -3.68
N GLY A 107 -0.33 7.92 -2.60
CA GLY A 107 0.06 6.52 -2.54
C GLY A 107 -1.15 5.59 -2.55
N LEU A 108 -2.15 5.87 -1.72
CA LEU A 108 -3.39 5.08 -1.67
C LEU A 108 -4.16 5.14 -3.00
N ARG A 109 -4.19 6.30 -3.69
CA ARG A 109 -4.76 6.41 -5.04
C ARG A 109 -4.06 5.49 -6.04
N THR A 110 -2.73 5.45 -5.98
CA THR A 110 -1.93 4.64 -6.89
C THR A 110 -2.15 3.15 -6.64
N ALA A 111 -2.12 2.72 -5.38
CA ALA A 111 -2.40 1.35 -4.98
C ALA A 111 -3.82 0.91 -5.40
N ALA A 112 -4.84 1.70 -5.06
CA ALA A 112 -6.22 1.40 -5.44
C ALA A 112 -6.42 1.32 -6.96
N ARG A 113 -5.79 2.21 -7.73
CA ARG A 113 -5.84 2.17 -9.20
C ARG A 113 -5.21 0.89 -9.76
N MET A 114 -4.08 0.46 -9.21
CA MET A 114 -3.41 -0.79 -9.64
C MET A 114 -4.28 -2.01 -9.34
N LEU A 115 -4.88 -2.09 -8.16
CA LEU A 115 -5.76 -3.20 -7.76
C LEU A 115 -7.04 -3.27 -8.60
N ARG A 116 -7.63 -2.10 -8.91
CA ARG A 116 -8.82 -2.03 -9.76
C ARG A 116 -8.60 -2.61 -11.16
N ALA A 117 -7.39 -2.51 -11.72
CA ALA A 117 -7.07 -3.12 -13.00
C ALA A 117 -7.20 -4.65 -12.98
N GLY A 118 -7.06 -5.27 -11.79
CA GLY A 118 -7.29 -6.69 -11.55
C GLY A 118 -8.69 -7.04 -11.01
N GLY A 119 -9.60 -6.07 -10.92
CA GLY A 119 -10.94 -6.25 -10.34
C GLY A 119 -10.96 -6.39 -8.82
N GLU A 120 -9.90 -5.93 -8.14
CA GLU A 120 -9.76 -5.95 -6.69
C GLU A 120 -9.92 -4.52 -6.12
N VAL A 121 -10.42 -4.43 -4.89
CA VAL A 121 -10.56 -3.19 -4.11
C VAL A 121 -9.84 -3.33 -2.77
N LEU A 122 -9.44 -2.19 -2.20
CA LEU A 122 -8.92 -2.13 -0.84
C LEU A 122 -10.05 -2.16 0.19
N VAL A 123 -9.87 -2.99 1.21
CA VAL A 123 -10.68 -3.01 2.43
C VAL A 123 -9.83 -2.48 3.57
N PHE A 124 -10.31 -1.46 4.28
CA PHE A 124 -9.61 -0.83 5.40
C PHE A 124 -10.17 -1.34 6.73
N TRP A 125 -9.28 -1.91 7.55
CA TRP A 125 -9.56 -2.41 8.89
C TRP A 125 -9.17 -1.44 9.99
N ASP A 126 -8.06 -0.72 9.80
CA ASP A 126 -7.65 0.40 10.65
C ASP A 126 -6.88 1.46 9.88
N CYS A 127 -6.96 2.70 10.37
CA CYS A 127 -6.36 3.88 9.75
C CYS A 127 -5.74 4.73 10.87
N TYR A 128 -6.17 5.98 11.05
CA TYR A 128 -5.83 6.71 12.27
C TYR A 128 -6.40 6.03 13.52
N ARG A 129 -5.52 5.77 14.49
CA ARG A 129 -5.85 5.24 15.81
C ARG A 129 -5.58 6.30 16.88
N PRO A 130 -6.59 6.78 17.62
CA PRO A 130 -6.38 7.70 18.72
C PRO A 130 -5.41 7.15 19.76
N HIS A 131 -4.57 8.03 20.34
CA HIS A 131 -3.60 7.63 21.36
C HIS A 131 -4.27 6.90 22.54
N SER A 132 -5.44 7.39 22.97
CA SER A 132 -6.24 6.76 24.02
C SER A 132 -6.65 5.32 23.69
N VAL A 133 -6.88 5.00 22.41
CA VAL A 133 -7.18 3.65 21.95
C VAL A 133 -5.92 2.77 22.00
N GLN A 134 -4.76 3.29 21.57
CA GLN A 134 -3.50 2.56 21.67
C GLN A 134 -3.14 2.23 23.12
N GLN A 135 -3.37 3.17 24.04
CA GLN A 135 -3.24 2.94 25.49
C GLN A 135 -4.16 1.81 25.95
N ARG A 136 -5.45 1.88 25.59
CA ARG A 136 -6.44 0.86 25.96
C ARG A 136 -6.09 -0.52 25.42
N MET A 137 -5.62 -0.62 24.19
CA MET A 137 -5.15 -1.87 23.59
C MET A 137 -4.00 -2.47 24.39
N PHE A 138 -3.00 -1.66 24.75
CA PHE A 138 -1.84 -2.13 25.50
C PHE A 138 -2.17 -2.48 26.95
N GLU A 139 -3.11 -1.78 27.59
CA GLU A 139 -3.65 -2.16 28.91
C GLU A 139 -4.26 -3.57 28.90
N LYS A 140 -4.90 -3.94 27.79
CA LYS A 140 -5.59 -5.22 27.62
C LYS A 140 -4.64 -6.35 27.21
N VAL A 141 -3.67 -6.05 26.36
CA VAL A 141 -2.64 -6.99 25.91
C VAL A 141 -1.26 -6.31 26.05
N PRO A 142 -0.63 -6.39 27.22
CA PRO A 142 0.61 -5.67 27.53
C PRO A 142 1.87 -6.40 27.01
N ASP A 143 1.82 -6.90 25.77
CA ASP A 143 2.93 -7.58 25.13
C ASP A 143 3.42 -6.78 23.92
N PRO A 144 4.62 -6.15 24.01
CA PRO A 144 5.17 -5.33 22.94
C PRO A 144 5.59 -6.12 21.70
N ALA A 145 5.57 -7.46 21.74
CA ALA A 145 5.73 -8.28 20.55
C ALA A 145 4.50 -8.23 19.63
N TRP A 146 3.33 -7.86 20.18
CA TRP A 146 2.03 -7.90 19.49
C TRP A 146 1.34 -6.55 19.44
N VAL A 147 1.47 -5.75 20.49
CA VAL A 147 0.81 -4.44 20.60
C VAL A 147 1.85 -3.38 20.89
N ALA A 148 1.97 -2.40 20.00
CA ALA A 148 2.93 -1.30 20.17
C ALA A 148 2.75 -0.62 21.54
N ARG A 149 3.85 -0.44 22.26
CA ARG A 149 3.82 0.25 23.55
C ARG A 149 3.49 1.74 23.31
N PRO A 150 2.44 2.29 23.95
CA PRO A 150 2.15 3.71 23.83
C PRO A 150 3.31 4.54 24.38
N GLY A 151 3.69 5.59 23.66
CA GLY A 151 4.80 6.48 24.01
C GLY A 151 4.36 7.94 24.10
N PRO A 152 5.28 8.88 24.40
CA PRO A 152 4.98 10.31 24.49
C PRO A 152 4.82 11.00 23.12
N TYR A 153 4.82 10.22 22.04
CA TYR A 153 4.76 10.71 20.66
C TYR A 153 3.84 9.83 19.83
N SER A 154 3.14 10.43 18.89
CA SER A 154 2.39 9.70 17.87
C SER A 154 3.27 9.41 16.65
N THR A 155 3.21 8.16 16.21
CA THR A 155 3.81 7.62 14.98
C THR A 155 2.81 6.68 14.31
N SER A 156 3.07 6.26 13.08
CA SER A 156 2.31 5.21 12.39
C SER A 156 0.79 5.48 12.40
N HIS A 157 -0.03 4.57 12.90
CA HIS A 157 -1.48 4.72 13.05
C HIS A 157 -1.87 5.95 13.86
N GLU A 158 -1.19 6.25 14.97
CA GLU A 158 -1.49 7.45 15.76
C GLU A 158 -1.17 8.76 15.03
N ALA A 159 -0.27 8.72 14.04
CA ALA A 159 0.02 9.86 13.18
C ALA A 159 -0.86 9.91 11.91
N GLY A 160 -1.83 8.99 11.77
CA GLY A 160 -2.66 8.84 10.57
C GLY A 160 -1.85 8.45 9.33
N ARG A 161 -0.65 7.88 9.50
CA ARG A 161 0.31 7.61 8.42
C ARG A 161 0.57 6.13 8.19
N SER A 162 -0.30 5.28 8.73
CA SER A 162 -0.34 3.85 8.46
C SER A 162 -1.78 3.41 8.25
N VAL A 163 -1.94 2.31 7.53
CA VAL A 163 -3.22 1.67 7.28
C VAL A 163 -3.08 0.17 7.39
N ASP A 164 -4.12 -0.47 7.92
CA ASP A 164 -4.29 -1.92 7.93
C ASP A 164 -5.32 -2.29 6.88
N VAL A 165 -4.89 -3.04 5.86
CA VAL A 165 -5.69 -3.30 4.69
C VAL A 165 -5.65 -4.75 4.22
N THR A 166 -6.72 -5.15 3.54
CA THR A 166 -6.77 -6.38 2.76
C THR A 166 -7.37 -6.11 1.38
N LEU A 167 -7.49 -7.17 0.58
CA LEU A 167 -8.10 -7.15 -0.74
C LEU A 167 -9.48 -7.78 -0.70
N ALA A 168 -10.41 -7.22 -1.49
CA ALA A 168 -11.67 -7.88 -1.81
C ALA A 168 -11.95 -7.80 -3.32
N ALA A 169 -12.76 -8.73 -3.82
CA ALA A 169 -13.23 -8.73 -5.20
C ALA A 169 -14.69 -9.18 -5.25
N ARG A 170 -15.43 -8.78 -6.29
CA ARG A 170 -16.76 -9.34 -6.54
C ARG A 170 -16.64 -10.78 -6.98
N ARG A 171 -17.24 -11.71 -6.22
CA ARG A 171 -17.21 -13.15 -6.55
C ARG A 171 -18.53 -13.81 -6.16
N PRO A 172 -19.04 -14.76 -6.97
CA PRO A 172 -20.13 -15.63 -6.54
C PRO A 172 -19.66 -16.55 -5.41
N ASN A 173 -20.59 -17.03 -4.59
CA ASN A 173 -20.34 -18.01 -3.53
C ASN A 173 -19.29 -17.58 -2.49
N CYS A 174 -19.29 -16.31 -2.11
CA CYS A 174 -18.45 -15.83 -1.02
C CYS A 174 -18.88 -16.48 0.31
N PRO A 175 -17.96 -17.10 1.08
CA PRO A 175 -18.30 -17.55 2.42
C PRO A 175 -18.78 -16.39 3.29
N PRO A 176 -19.85 -16.56 4.11
CA PRO A 176 -20.46 -15.46 4.86
C PRO A 176 -19.46 -14.62 5.67
N GLN A 177 -18.47 -15.26 6.28
CA GLN A 177 -17.43 -14.63 7.09
C GLN A 177 -16.41 -13.79 6.28
N ARG A 178 -16.47 -13.81 4.95
CA ARG A 178 -15.61 -13.00 4.06
C ARG A 178 -16.41 -11.97 3.28
N VAL A 179 -17.74 -11.94 3.41
CA VAL A 179 -18.57 -10.93 2.76
C VAL A 179 -18.27 -9.57 3.38
N VAL A 180 -18.00 -8.58 2.54
CA VAL A 180 -17.81 -7.19 2.95
C VAL A 180 -18.50 -6.28 1.93
N GLY A 181 -19.60 -5.66 2.34
CA GLY A 181 -20.52 -5.02 1.40
C GLY A 181 -20.98 -6.02 0.32
N ASP A 182 -20.76 -5.66 -0.94
CA ASP A 182 -21.02 -6.48 -2.12
C ASP A 182 -19.76 -7.16 -2.71
N HIS A 183 -18.68 -7.21 -1.93
CA HIS A 183 -17.41 -7.86 -2.26
C HIS A 183 -17.15 -9.06 -1.36
N CYS A 184 -16.21 -9.90 -1.80
CA CYS A 184 -15.67 -11.01 -1.03
C CYS A 184 -14.20 -10.74 -0.70
N ARG A 185 -13.87 -10.64 0.60
CA ARG A 185 -12.48 -10.57 1.07
C ARG A 185 -11.69 -11.79 0.59
N LEU A 186 -10.47 -11.55 0.11
CA LEU A 186 -9.58 -12.61 -0.30
C LEU A 186 -9.05 -13.36 0.93
N ASP A 187 -8.74 -14.65 0.75
CA ASP A 187 -8.02 -15.40 1.78
C ASP A 187 -6.57 -14.92 1.82
N MET A 188 -6.13 -14.51 3.00
CA MET A 188 -4.78 -14.04 3.28
C MET A 188 -4.03 -15.01 4.19
N GLY A 189 -4.56 -16.19 4.51
CA GLY A 189 -3.94 -17.26 5.29
C GLY A 189 -4.05 -17.11 6.82
N THR A 190 -4.27 -15.89 7.29
CA THR A 190 -4.71 -15.56 8.65
C THR A 190 -5.75 -14.44 8.55
N ASP A 191 -6.56 -14.25 9.59
CA ASP A 191 -7.32 -13.00 9.72
C ASP A 191 -6.40 -11.87 10.22
N PHE A 192 -6.97 -10.66 10.28
CA PHE A 192 -6.41 -9.47 10.94
C PHE A 192 -6.10 -9.73 12.42
N ASP A 193 -5.12 -9.00 12.99
CA ASP A 193 -4.66 -9.13 14.38
C ASP A 193 -4.28 -10.55 14.81
N SER A 194 -3.88 -11.40 13.85
CA SER A 194 -3.38 -12.73 14.14
C SER A 194 -1.96 -12.68 14.70
N PHE A 195 -1.80 -12.93 16.01
CA PHE A 195 -0.50 -13.01 16.69
C PHE A 195 0.22 -14.34 16.47
N THR A 196 0.44 -14.71 15.21
CA THR A 196 1.15 -15.95 14.83
C THR A 196 2.23 -15.68 13.79
N PRO A 197 3.30 -16.49 13.70
CA PRO A 197 4.33 -16.32 12.68
C PRO A 197 3.78 -16.32 11.23
N ARG A 198 2.65 -16.98 11.00
CA ARG A 198 1.94 -16.98 9.70
C ARG A 198 1.42 -15.61 9.29
N ALA A 199 1.28 -14.67 10.24
CA ALA A 199 0.85 -13.31 9.97
C ALA A 199 1.98 -12.38 9.49
N THR A 200 3.24 -12.79 9.62
CA THR A 200 4.36 -11.98 9.10
C THR A 200 4.24 -11.77 7.59
N ALA A 201 4.69 -10.61 7.12
CA ALA A 201 4.40 -10.13 5.78
C ALA A 201 4.79 -11.11 4.67
N TYR A 202 5.89 -11.84 4.87
CA TYR A 202 6.48 -12.75 3.88
C TYR A 202 6.41 -14.23 4.28
N ALA A 203 5.57 -14.58 5.27
CA ALA A 203 5.41 -15.97 5.70
C ALA A 203 5.05 -16.92 4.55
N THR A 204 5.79 -18.01 4.41
CA THR A 204 5.49 -19.11 3.48
C THR A 204 4.95 -20.35 4.17
N ASP A 205 5.38 -20.59 5.40
CA ASP A 205 5.11 -21.81 6.14
C ASP A 205 3.69 -21.77 6.71
N GLY A 206 2.89 -22.78 6.38
CA GLY A 206 1.47 -22.81 6.77
C GLY A 206 0.60 -21.74 6.09
N VAL A 207 1.10 -21.07 5.03
CA VAL A 207 0.33 -20.11 4.22
C VAL A 207 0.18 -20.66 2.80
N ALA A 208 -1.07 -20.92 2.40
CA ALA A 208 -1.37 -21.51 1.11
C ALA A 208 -0.94 -20.61 -0.07
N ALA A 209 -0.61 -21.22 -1.21
CA ALA A 209 -0.12 -20.48 -2.39
C ALA A 209 -1.05 -19.34 -2.86
N PRO A 210 -2.40 -19.50 -2.91
CA PRO A 210 -3.29 -18.40 -3.27
C PRO A 210 -3.23 -17.21 -2.30
N ALA A 211 -3.10 -17.47 -0.99
CA ALA A 211 -2.96 -16.44 0.03
C ALA A 211 -1.63 -15.69 -0.11
N ARG A 212 -0.53 -16.40 -0.35
CA ARG A 212 0.78 -15.77 -0.61
C ARG A 212 0.74 -14.88 -1.86
N ALA A 213 0.06 -15.32 -2.91
CA ALA A 213 -0.13 -14.52 -4.12
C ALA A 213 -1.00 -13.28 -3.88
N ALA A 214 -2.05 -13.38 -3.05
CA ALA A 214 -2.86 -12.23 -2.67
C ALA A 214 -2.08 -11.20 -1.84
N ARG A 215 -1.30 -11.66 -0.85
CA ARG A 215 -0.37 -10.80 -0.09
C ARG A 215 0.66 -10.13 -0.99
N ALA A 216 1.21 -10.85 -1.98
CA ALA A 216 2.14 -10.27 -2.95
C ALA A 216 1.48 -9.13 -3.76
N ARG A 217 0.29 -9.36 -4.32
CA ARG A 217 -0.45 -8.31 -5.05
C ARG A 217 -0.73 -7.08 -4.18
N LEU A 218 -1.14 -7.30 -2.92
CA LEU A 218 -1.36 -6.21 -1.98
C LEU A 218 -0.06 -5.41 -1.76
N ARG A 219 1.04 -6.09 -1.44
CA ARG A 219 2.34 -5.43 -1.22
C ARG A 219 2.81 -4.69 -2.46
N ASP A 220 2.72 -5.30 -3.64
CA ASP A 220 3.16 -4.69 -4.90
C ASP A 220 2.36 -3.42 -5.22
N ALA A 221 1.03 -3.45 -5.00
CA ALA A 221 0.18 -2.28 -5.20
C ALA A 221 0.49 -1.15 -4.20
N MET A 222 0.67 -1.49 -2.92
CA MET A 222 1.01 -0.52 -1.89
C MET A 222 2.41 0.08 -2.11
N ALA A 223 3.39 -0.74 -2.49
CA ALA A 223 4.75 -0.33 -2.85
C ALA A 223 4.79 0.57 -4.09
N ALA A 224 3.95 0.30 -5.10
CA ALA A 224 3.80 1.18 -6.26
C ALA A 224 3.29 2.58 -5.88
N GLY A 225 2.54 2.68 -4.77
CA GLY A 225 2.15 3.96 -4.16
C GLY A 225 3.20 4.59 -3.24
N GLY A 226 4.35 3.95 -3.05
CA GLY A 226 5.39 4.40 -2.11
C GLY A 226 5.07 4.08 -0.64
N LEU A 227 4.14 3.16 -0.36
CA LEU A 227 3.91 2.65 0.99
C LEU A 227 4.76 1.41 1.25
N THR A 228 5.25 1.27 2.49
CA THR A 228 6.15 0.20 2.92
C THR A 228 5.40 -0.78 3.82
N VAL A 229 5.51 -2.07 3.54
CA VAL A 229 4.94 -3.10 4.41
C VAL A 229 5.72 -3.21 5.72
N TYR A 230 5.03 -3.38 6.84
CA TYR A 230 5.69 -3.76 8.09
C TYR A 230 5.97 -5.27 8.10
N ALA A 231 7.21 -5.68 8.38
CA ALA A 231 7.60 -7.10 8.24
C ALA A 231 6.83 -8.04 9.19
N GLY A 232 6.40 -7.54 10.35
CA GLY A 232 5.68 -8.32 11.36
C GLY A 232 4.25 -8.67 10.97
N GLU A 233 3.64 -7.93 10.04
CA GLU A 233 2.20 -8.00 9.77
C GLU A 233 1.92 -7.82 8.27
N TRP A 234 1.24 -8.78 7.64
CA TRP A 234 1.01 -8.72 6.20
C TRP A 234 0.02 -7.62 5.76
N TRP A 235 -0.81 -7.13 6.67
CA TRP A 235 -1.86 -6.15 6.42
C TRP A 235 -1.41 -4.69 6.65
N HIS A 236 -0.32 -4.47 7.40
CA HIS A 236 0.12 -3.15 7.86
C HIS A 236 1.04 -2.49 6.84
N PHE A 237 0.70 -1.25 6.46
CA PHE A 237 1.50 -0.44 5.55
C PHE A 237 1.72 0.97 6.08
N ASP A 238 2.99 1.36 6.13
CA ASP A 238 3.45 2.70 6.49
C ASP A 238 3.59 3.57 5.25
N GLY A 239 3.12 4.81 5.33
CA GLY A 239 3.39 5.82 4.32
C GLY A 239 4.51 6.79 4.72
N PRO A 240 4.68 7.88 3.95
CA PRO A 240 5.75 8.84 4.17
C PRO A 240 5.78 9.38 5.62
N GLY A 241 6.93 9.24 6.28
CA GLY A 241 7.17 9.77 7.62
C GLY A 241 6.29 9.16 8.72
N ALA A 242 5.88 7.90 8.57
CA ALA A 242 5.16 7.15 9.61
C ALA A 242 5.99 7.00 10.90
N ASP A 243 7.30 6.84 10.79
CA ASP A 243 8.24 6.71 11.92
C ASP A 243 8.61 8.04 12.58
N VAL A 244 8.29 9.17 11.94
CA VAL A 244 8.58 10.50 12.47
C VAL A 244 7.72 10.79 13.72
N ARG A 245 8.38 11.07 14.83
CA ARG A 245 7.73 11.41 16.10
C ARG A 245 7.00 12.75 16.01
N ARG A 246 5.73 12.76 16.40
CA ARG A 246 4.87 13.96 16.48
C ARG A 246 4.30 14.09 17.89
N PRO A 247 3.86 15.30 18.31
CA PRO A 247 3.06 15.44 19.52
C PRO A 247 1.89 14.44 19.51
N VAL A 248 1.47 13.99 20.69
CA VAL A 248 0.35 13.05 20.82
C VAL A 248 -0.89 13.59 20.11
N ILE A 249 -1.47 12.78 19.23
CA ILE A 249 -2.70 13.08 18.51
C ILE A 249 -3.82 12.18 19.06
N ASP A 250 -4.82 12.79 19.69
CA ASP A 250 -5.97 12.10 20.29
C ASP A 250 -7.28 12.80 19.90
N VAL A 251 -7.49 12.95 18.59
CA VAL A 251 -8.71 13.55 18.03
C VAL A 251 -9.77 12.47 17.79
N PRO A 252 -11.07 12.82 17.75
CA PRO A 252 -12.11 11.83 17.46
C PRO A 252 -11.99 11.23 16.05
N VAL A 253 -12.43 9.97 15.91
CA VAL A 253 -12.48 9.26 14.62
C VAL A 253 -13.84 9.38 13.91
N ALA A 254 -14.81 10.09 14.48
CA ALA A 254 -16.15 10.30 13.93
C ALA A 254 -16.29 11.67 13.25
#